data_AF-A0A1F3PTD7-F1
#
_entry.id   AF-A0A1F3PTD7-F1
#
_cell.length_a   1.000
_cell.length_b   1.000
_cell.length_c   1.000
_cell.angle_alpha   90.00
_cell.angle_beta   90.00
_cell.angle_gamma   90.00
#
_symmetry.space_group_name_H-M   'P 1'
#
loop_
_entity.id
_entity.type
_entity.pdbx_description
1 polymer ?
#
loop_
_entity_poly.entity_id
_entity_poly.type
_entity_poly.pdbx_seq_one_letter_code
_entity_poly.pdbx_strand_id
1 'polypeptide(L)'
;MKRTEKKKINSTTFAINLGLLLTGLIMVFSGLIIQFSYHMGNHGEIKFNHPALGFTYYEWSDLHKIMIVMVSSFMIFHIKQHWKWYKIVIRKNLIAKNRQVIILSVLFILVALTGYIPWFVHLSNESEIFRKTVIEIHDKLALILTVYLVLHLIKRIGWFFGRKAKCRTDKIVE
;
A
#
# COMPACT_ATOMS: atom_id res chain seq x y z
N MET A 1 16.62 -17.67 -36.72
CA MET A 1 16.75 -17.87 -35.26
C MET A 1 16.61 -16.50 -34.55
N LYS A 2 15.43 -16.15 -34.02
CA LYS A 2 15.22 -14.85 -33.34
C LYS A 2 15.83 -14.92 -31.93
N ARG A 3 16.98 -14.26 -31.73
CA ARG A 3 17.64 -14.08 -30.44
C ARG A 3 16.65 -13.36 -29.51
N THR A 4 16.10 -14.09 -28.54
CA THR A 4 15.26 -13.47 -27.51
C THR A 4 16.18 -12.71 -26.57
N GLU A 5 16.29 -11.39 -26.76
CA GLU A 5 16.94 -10.54 -25.76
C GLU A 5 16.21 -10.73 -24.42
N LYS A 6 16.88 -11.37 -23.47
CA LYS A 6 16.44 -11.38 -22.07
C LYS A 6 16.58 -9.93 -21.59
N LYS A 7 15.45 -9.21 -21.50
CA LYS A 7 15.37 -7.89 -20.87
C LYS A 7 15.92 -8.02 -19.44
N LYS A 8 17.15 -7.58 -19.22
CA LYS A 8 17.84 -7.61 -17.92
C LYS A 8 16.99 -6.81 -16.94
N ILE A 9 16.43 -7.47 -15.93
CA ILE A 9 15.70 -6.79 -14.87
C ILE A 9 16.72 -5.93 -14.13
N ASN A 10 16.43 -4.64 -13.97
CA ASN A 10 17.26 -3.75 -13.19
C ASN A 10 17.23 -4.22 -11.72
N SER A 11 18.37 -4.65 -11.19
CA SER A 11 18.50 -5.17 -9.83
C SER A 11 17.96 -4.20 -8.78
N THR A 12 18.11 -2.90 -9.00
CA THR A 12 17.60 -1.84 -8.11
C THR A 12 16.07 -1.77 -8.12
N THR A 13 15.43 -1.93 -9.29
CA THR A 13 13.96 -2.01 -9.41
C THR A 13 13.42 -3.25 -8.72
N PHE A 14 14.12 -4.38 -8.87
CA PHE A 14 13.75 -5.61 -8.18
C PHE A 14 13.86 -5.46 -6.66
N ALA A 15 14.97 -4.94 -6.15
CA ALA A 15 15.18 -4.71 -4.72
C ALA A 15 14.12 -3.78 -4.11
N ILE A 16 13.78 -2.67 -4.79
CA ILE A 16 12.76 -1.73 -4.31
C ILE A 16 11.37 -2.37 -4.28
N ASN A 17 10.98 -3.08 -5.34
CA ASN A 17 9.67 -3.74 -5.39
C ASN A 17 9.57 -4.89 -4.40
N LEU A 18 10.65 -5.63 -4.17
CA LEU A 18 10.70 -6.69 -3.16
C LEU A 18 10.64 -6.11 -1.75
N GLY A 19 11.42 -5.05 -1.48
CA GLY A 19 11.37 -4.32 -0.22
C GLY A 19 9.97 -3.80 0.08
N LEU A 20 9.35 -3.11 -0.89
CA LEU A 20 7.97 -2.61 -0.79
C LEU A 20 6.95 -3.73 -0.54
N LEU A 21 7.14 -4.89 -1.18
CA LEU A 21 6.27 -6.06 -0.99
C LEU A 21 6.40 -6.59 0.44
N LEU A 22 7.62 -6.82 0.93
CA LEU A 22 7.86 -7.39 2.26
C LEU A 22 7.40 -6.44 3.37
N THR A 23 7.83 -5.17 3.32
CA THR A 23 7.43 -4.18 4.34
C THR A 23 5.94 -3.87 4.24
N GLY A 24 5.37 -3.83 3.03
CA GLY A 24 3.95 -3.63 2.80
C GLY A 24 3.09 -4.77 3.36
N LEU A 25 3.54 -6.03 3.24
CA LEU A 25 2.84 -7.16 3.84
C LEU A 25 2.83 -7.08 5.37
N ILE A 26 3.96 -6.74 6.00
CA ILE A 26 4.04 -6.57 7.46
C ILE A 26 3.16 -5.40 7.90
N MET A 27 3.19 -4.27 7.19
CA MET A 27 2.37 -3.09 7.46
C MET A 27 0.86 -3.42 7.40
N VAL A 28 0.42 -4.09 6.33
CA VAL A 28 -1.00 -4.48 6.18
C VAL A 28 -1.39 -5.46 7.28
N PHE A 29 -0.53 -6.45 7.56
CA PHE A 29 -0.80 -7.45 8.60
C PHE A 29 -0.95 -6.81 9.97
N SER A 30 0.00 -5.96 10.39
CA SER A 30 -0.10 -5.26 11.68
C SER A 30 -1.31 -4.32 11.74
N GLY A 31 -1.64 -3.63 10.65
CA GLY A 31 -2.83 -2.78 10.56
C GLY A 31 -4.14 -3.55 10.73
N LEU A 32 -4.26 -4.72 10.08
CA LEU A 32 -5.43 -5.59 10.23
C LEU A 32 -5.56 -6.15 11.65
N ILE A 33 -4.45 -6.51 12.31
CA ILE A 33 -4.48 -6.93 13.72
C ILE A 33 -4.98 -5.80 14.61
N ILE A 34 -4.48 -4.57 14.41
CA ILE A 34 -4.95 -3.38 15.13
C ILE A 34 -6.46 -3.19 14.92
N GLN A 35 -6.89 -3.20 13.67
CA GLN A 35 -8.28 -2.97 13.30
C GLN A 35 -9.22 -4.02 13.89
N PHE A 36 -8.95 -5.31 13.68
CA PHE A 36 -9.86 -6.39 14.10
C PHE A 36 -9.83 -6.66 15.61
N SER A 37 -8.68 -6.48 16.25
CA SER A 37 -8.53 -6.85 17.67
C SER A 37 -8.83 -5.69 18.61
N TYR A 38 -8.68 -4.44 18.16
CA TYR A 38 -8.72 -3.27 19.05
C TYR A 38 -9.72 -2.18 18.64
N HIS A 39 -10.04 -2.03 17.35
CA HIS A 39 -10.99 -1.00 16.88
C HIS A 39 -12.39 -1.56 16.61
N MET A 40 -12.48 -2.75 16.00
CA MET A 40 -13.76 -3.33 15.59
C MET A 40 -14.52 -3.95 16.76
N GLY A 41 -15.81 -3.62 16.89
CA GLY A 41 -16.70 -4.18 17.92
C GLY A 41 -16.61 -3.53 19.30
N ASN A 42 -15.79 -2.49 19.47
CA ASN A 42 -15.49 -1.92 20.78
C ASN A 42 -16.10 -0.52 21.03
N HIS A 43 -17.15 -0.15 20.27
CA HIS A 43 -17.99 1.06 20.46
C HIS A 43 -17.23 2.39 20.73
N GLY A 44 -16.01 2.54 20.20
CA GLY A 44 -15.18 3.74 20.37
C GLY A 44 -14.19 3.71 21.56
N GLU A 45 -14.14 2.62 22.30
CA GLU A 45 -13.08 2.32 23.27
C GLU A 45 -11.97 1.49 22.60
N ILE A 46 -10.71 1.65 23.02
CA ILE A 46 -9.58 0.84 22.54
C ILE A 46 -9.11 -0.04 23.70
N LYS A 47 -9.13 -1.37 23.53
CA LYS A 47 -8.69 -2.32 24.58
C LYS A 47 -7.17 -2.45 24.61
N PHE A 48 -6.48 -1.49 25.20
CA PHE A 48 -5.00 -1.43 25.20
C PHE A 48 -4.30 -2.66 25.80
N ASN A 49 -4.93 -3.32 26.78
CA ASN A 49 -4.30 -4.37 27.59
C ASN A 49 -4.65 -5.80 27.17
N HIS A 50 -5.50 -5.99 26.14
CA HIS A 50 -5.80 -7.34 25.67
C HIS A 50 -4.74 -7.77 24.64
N PRO A 51 -3.90 -8.78 24.92
CA PRO A 51 -2.89 -9.21 23.97
C PRO A 51 -3.55 -9.83 22.72
N ALA A 52 -3.08 -9.44 21.56
CA ALA A 52 -3.40 -10.05 20.27
C ALA A 52 -2.15 -10.73 19.74
N LEU A 53 -2.20 -12.06 19.55
CA LEU A 53 -1.05 -12.88 19.13
C LEU A 53 0.20 -12.69 20.03
N GLY A 54 -0.01 -12.47 21.33
CA GLY A 54 1.06 -12.30 22.32
C GLY A 54 1.63 -10.88 22.46
N PHE A 55 1.16 -9.92 21.66
CA PHE A 55 1.58 -8.52 21.74
C PHE A 55 0.40 -7.58 22.05
N THR A 56 0.68 -6.51 22.76
CA THR A 56 -0.27 -5.45 23.15
C THR A 56 -0.58 -4.49 21.99
N TYR A 57 -1.58 -3.62 22.19
CA TYR A 57 -1.90 -2.57 21.22
C TYR A 57 -0.70 -1.69 20.89
N TYR A 58 0.07 -1.28 21.91
CA TYR A 58 1.21 -0.38 21.72
C TYR A 58 2.31 -1.01 20.88
N GLU A 59 2.64 -2.27 21.12
CA GLU A 59 3.65 -3.00 20.35
C GLU A 59 3.25 -3.16 18.88
N TRP A 60 1.98 -3.52 18.61
CA TRP A 60 1.47 -3.57 17.24
C TRP A 60 1.45 -2.19 16.58
N SER A 61 1.04 -1.16 17.32
CA SER A 61 1.00 0.22 16.85
C SER A 61 2.39 0.73 16.47
N ASP A 62 3.40 0.47 17.29
CA ASP A 62 4.77 0.90 17.03
C ASP A 62 5.39 0.15 15.85
N LEU A 63 5.16 -1.17 15.76
CA LEU A 63 5.54 -1.93 14.57
C LEU A 63 4.88 -1.36 13.30
N HIS A 64 3.58 -1.04 13.37
CA HIS A 64 2.87 -0.46 12.24
C HIS A 64 3.45 0.89 11.81
N LYS A 65 3.75 1.80 12.75
CA LYS A 65 4.38 3.10 12.48
C LYS A 65 5.76 2.96 11.83
N ILE A 66 6.60 2.05 12.35
CA ILE A 66 7.93 1.78 11.78
C ILE A 66 7.80 1.30 10.32
N MET A 67 6.87 0.36 10.08
CA MET A 67 6.64 -0.16 8.73
C MET A 67 6.08 0.91 7.79
N ILE A 68 5.20 1.81 8.25
CA ILE A 68 4.72 2.94 7.46
C ILE A 68 5.87 3.81 6.97
N VAL A 69 6.85 4.15 7.82
CA VAL A 69 8.02 4.96 7.42
C VAL A 69 8.86 4.24 6.36
N MET A 70 9.07 2.94 6.50
CA MET A 70 9.79 2.14 5.50
C MET A 70 9.03 2.04 4.17
N VAL A 71 7.72 1.76 4.22
CA VAL A 71 6.84 1.67 3.04
C VAL A 71 6.78 3.01 2.31
N SER A 72 6.61 4.13 3.02
CA SER A 72 6.64 5.47 2.43
C SER A 72 7.94 5.73 1.67
N SER A 73 9.08 5.36 2.27
CA SER A 73 10.39 5.48 1.63
C SER A 73 10.48 4.66 0.34
N PHE A 74 10.12 3.37 0.37
CA PHE A 74 10.11 2.52 -0.82
C PHE A 74 9.11 2.99 -1.88
N MET A 75 7.94 3.51 -1.46
CA MET A 75 6.90 4.00 -2.35
C MET A 75 7.37 5.22 -3.15
N ILE A 76 8.11 6.14 -2.53
CA ILE A 76 8.71 7.28 -3.25
C ILE A 76 9.59 6.79 -4.40
N PHE A 77 10.45 5.80 -4.14
CA PHE A 77 11.30 5.23 -5.19
C PHE A 77 10.49 4.46 -6.24
N HIS A 78 9.47 3.71 -5.83
CA HIS A 78 8.57 3.01 -6.74
C HIS A 78 7.85 3.98 -7.69
N ILE A 79 7.30 5.08 -7.17
CA ILE A 79 6.65 6.12 -7.97
C ILE A 79 7.66 6.78 -8.92
N LYS A 80 8.88 7.10 -8.46
CA LYS A 80 9.95 7.64 -9.32
C LYS A 80 10.25 6.72 -10.50
N GLN A 81 10.35 5.41 -10.27
CA GLN A 81 10.58 4.43 -11.34
C GLN A 81 9.44 4.38 -12.36
N HIS A 82 8.20 4.56 -11.89
CA HIS A 82 7.00 4.55 -12.72
C HIS A 82 6.58 5.93 -13.24
N TRP A 83 7.34 7.00 -12.95
CA TRP A 83 6.97 8.38 -13.32
C TRP A 83 6.74 8.57 -14.83
N LYS A 84 7.59 7.97 -15.67
CA LYS A 84 7.41 8.01 -17.14
C LYS A 84 6.09 7.37 -17.57
N TRP A 85 5.67 6.29 -16.90
CA TRP A 85 4.40 5.61 -17.19
C TRP A 85 3.20 6.49 -16.79
N TYR A 86 3.23 7.11 -15.61
CA TYR A 86 2.18 8.05 -15.19
C TYR A 86 2.02 9.21 -16.19
N LYS A 87 3.13 9.82 -16.62
CA LYS A 87 3.10 10.88 -17.64
C LYS A 87 2.45 10.42 -18.95
N ILE A 88 2.73 9.21 -19.41
CA ILE A 88 2.13 8.65 -20.62
C ILE A 88 0.63 8.42 -20.44
N VAL A 89 0.21 7.86 -19.30
CA VAL A 89 -1.21 7.61 -19.01
C VAL A 89 -2.01 8.90 -19.04
N ILE A 90 -1.50 9.97 -18.44
CA ILE A 90 -2.16 11.27 -18.40
C ILE A 90 -2.16 11.91 -19.80
N ARG A 91 -0.99 12.01 -20.45
CA ARG A 91 -0.85 12.67 -21.75
C ARG A 91 -1.67 12.02 -22.86
N LYS A 92 -1.82 10.68 -22.83
CA LYS A 92 -2.58 9.92 -23.83
C LYS A 92 -4.03 9.65 -23.41
N ASN A 93 -4.52 10.28 -22.33
CA ASN A 93 -5.86 10.05 -21.77
C ASN A 93 -6.22 8.57 -21.55
N LEU A 94 -5.24 7.77 -21.09
CA LEU A 94 -5.40 6.33 -20.87
C LEU A 94 -5.88 6.00 -19.45
N ILE A 95 -6.49 6.95 -18.75
CA ILE A 95 -6.94 6.79 -17.37
C ILE A 95 -8.01 5.70 -17.29
N ALA A 96 -9.00 5.72 -18.18
CA ALA A 96 -10.06 4.71 -18.23
C ALA A 96 -9.49 3.29 -18.43
N LYS A 97 -8.48 3.14 -19.30
CA LYS A 97 -7.79 1.86 -19.54
C LYS A 97 -7.01 1.37 -18.32
N ASN A 98 -6.48 2.28 -17.50
CA ASN A 98 -5.64 1.96 -16.34
C ASN A 98 -6.35 2.24 -15.01
N ARG A 99 -7.69 2.28 -15.01
CA ARG A 99 -8.54 2.72 -13.89
C ARG A 99 -8.16 2.08 -12.56
N GLN A 100 -7.94 0.76 -12.52
CA GLN A 100 -7.59 0.07 -11.28
C GLN A 100 -6.30 0.61 -10.64
N VAL A 101 -5.24 0.83 -11.41
CA VAL A 101 -3.95 1.30 -10.87
C VAL A 101 -4.06 2.75 -10.43
N ILE A 102 -4.79 3.58 -11.20
CA ILE A 102 -5.02 4.98 -10.82
C ILE A 102 -5.84 5.08 -9.52
N ILE A 103 -6.92 4.30 -9.39
CA ILE A 103 -7.71 4.23 -8.16
C ILE A 103 -6.83 3.75 -6.99
N LEU A 104 -6.02 2.70 -7.20
CA LEU A 104 -5.08 2.23 -6.17
C LEU A 104 -4.12 3.34 -5.72
N SER A 105 -3.55 4.11 -6.64
CA SER A 105 -2.63 5.21 -6.31
C SER A 105 -3.32 6.33 -5.53
N VAL A 106 -4.54 6.70 -5.92
CA VAL A 106 -5.32 7.72 -5.20
C VAL A 106 -5.71 7.22 -3.80
N LEU A 107 -6.23 5.99 -3.71
CA LEU A 107 -6.57 5.37 -2.41
C LEU A 107 -5.36 5.27 -1.49
N PHE A 108 -4.20 4.89 -2.03
CA PHE A 108 -2.96 4.81 -1.26
C PHE A 108 -2.60 6.16 -0.63
N ILE A 109 -2.70 7.26 -1.41
CA ILE A 109 -2.44 8.62 -0.89
C ILE A 109 -3.44 8.99 0.20
N LEU A 110 -4.73 8.73 -0.01
CA LEU A 110 -5.77 9.03 0.99
C LEU A 110 -5.57 8.26 2.31
N VAL A 111 -5.27 6.97 2.21
CA VAL A 111 -4.97 6.11 3.39
C VAL A 111 -3.70 6.57 4.08
N ALA A 112 -2.65 6.92 3.33
CA ALA A 112 -1.41 7.45 3.90
C ALA A 112 -1.67 8.75 4.68
N LEU A 113 -2.37 9.73 4.08
CA LEU A 113 -2.70 11.00 4.73
C LEU A 113 -3.52 10.77 6.02
N THR A 114 -4.58 9.97 5.93
CA THR A 114 -5.43 9.65 7.09
C THR A 114 -4.70 8.81 8.16
N GLY A 115 -3.64 8.08 7.82
CA GLY A 115 -2.80 7.37 8.80
C GLY A 115 -1.80 8.28 9.50
N TYR A 116 -1.25 9.27 8.80
CA TYR A 116 -0.33 10.24 9.40
C TYR A 116 -1.03 11.29 10.28
N ILE A 117 -2.24 11.73 9.92
CA ILE A 117 -2.96 12.78 10.66
C ILE A 117 -3.14 12.43 12.16
N PRO A 118 -3.66 11.25 12.56
CA PRO A 118 -3.81 10.88 13.96
C PRO A 118 -2.49 10.87 14.73
N TRP A 119 -1.40 10.52 14.06
CA TRP A 119 -0.06 10.53 14.67
C TRP A 119 0.39 11.97 14.98
N PHE A 120 0.18 12.91 14.06
CA PHE A 120 0.47 14.33 14.32
C PHE A 120 -0.45 14.96 15.37
N VAL A 121 -1.76 14.65 15.32
CA VAL A 121 -2.76 15.13 16.30
C VAL A 121 -2.43 14.67 17.73
N HIS A 122 -1.94 13.43 17.87
CA HIS A 122 -1.47 12.93 19.16
C HIS A 122 -0.25 13.71 19.68
N LEU A 123 0.67 14.11 18.80
CA LEU A 123 1.85 14.92 19.18
C LEU A 123 1.49 16.36 19.55
N SER A 124 0.41 16.91 19.00
CA SER A 124 -0.04 18.28 19.28
C SER A 124 -1.01 18.40 20.46
N ASN A 125 -1.30 17.30 21.19
CA ASN A 125 -2.27 17.26 22.30
C ASN A 125 -3.67 17.80 21.94
N GLU A 126 -4.07 17.59 20.68
CA GLU A 126 -5.34 18.07 20.13
C GLU A 126 -6.50 17.11 20.42
N SER A 127 -7.72 17.47 20.00
CA SER A 127 -8.95 16.76 20.40
C SER A 127 -8.93 15.24 20.10
N GLU A 128 -9.15 14.45 21.16
CA GLU A 128 -9.27 12.99 21.13
C GLU A 128 -10.37 12.50 20.17
N ILE A 129 -11.47 13.25 20.07
CA ILE A 129 -12.62 12.92 19.20
C ILE A 129 -12.21 12.99 17.74
N PHE A 130 -11.52 14.06 17.31
CA PHE A 130 -11.05 14.19 15.94
C PHE A 130 -10.08 13.06 15.58
N ARG A 131 -9.16 12.72 16.49
CA ARG A 131 -8.22 11.61 16.29
C ARG A 131 -8.94 10.30 16.01
N LYS A 132 -9.92 9.93 16.85
CA LYS A 132 -10.69 8.69 16.71
C LYS A 132 -11.49 8.66 15.40
N THR A 133 -12.13 9.76 15.03
CA THR A 133 -12.88 9.85 13.76
C THR A 133 -11.99 9.62 12.55
N VAL A 134 -10.79 10.22 12.54
CA VAL A 134 -9.84 10.03 11.43
C VAL A 134 -9.33 8.58 11.38
N ILE A 135 -9.09 7.94 12.53
CA ILE A 135 -8.73 6.51 12.59
C ILE A 135 -9.84 5.63 12.01
N GLU A 136 -11.11 5.89 12.33
CA GLU A 136 -12.21 5.12 11.77
C GLU A 136 -12.32 5.27 10.24
N ILE A 137 -12.11 6.48 9.73
CA ILE A 137 -12.06 6.75 8.28
C ILE A 137 -10.88 6.00 7.66
N HIS A 138 -9.70 6.05 8.28
CA HIS A 138 -8.52 5.34 7.84
C HIS A 138 -8.79 3.84 7.74
N ASP A 139 -9.37 3.21 8.76
CA ASP A 139 -9.65 1.78 8.80
C ASP A 139 -10.59 1.32 7.66
N LYS A 140 -11.64 2.11 7.37
CA LYS A 140 -12.57 1.81 6.26
C LYS A 140 -11.87 1.92 4.91
N LEU A 141 -11.08 2.97 4.71
CA LEU A 141 -10.32 3.16 3.46
C LEU A 141 -9.21 2.11 3.31
N ALA A 142 -8.55 1.72 4.39
CA ALA A 142 -7.48 0.72 4.42
C ALA A 142 -7.98 -0.67 4.02
N LEU A 143 -9.21 -1.06 4.40
CA LEU A 143 -9.83 -2.30 3.93
C LEU A 143 -10.02 -2.28 2.40
N ILE A 144 -10.55 -1.20 1.85
CA ILE A 144 -10.74 -1.04 0.40
C ILE A 144 -9.37 -1.07 -0.31
N LEU A 145 -8.39 -0.35 0.22
CA LEU A 145 -7.02 -0.34 -0.29
C LEU A 145 -6.42 -1.75 -0.31
N THR A 146 -6.62 -2.53 0.76
CA THR A 146 -6.10 -3.90 0.87
C THR A 146 -6.63 -4.79 -0.26
N VAL A 147 -7.92 -4.70 -0.59
CA VAL A 147 -8.50 -5.44 -1.73
C VAL A 147 -7.85 -5.02 -3.06
N TYR A 148 -7.73 -3.72 -3.32
CA TYR A 148 -7.10 -3.22 -4.55
C TYR A 148 -5.62 -3.60 -4.64
N LEU A 149 -4.92 -3.61 -3.50
CA LEU A 149 -3.53 -4.02 -3.38
C LEU A 149 -3.38 -5.50 -3.73
N VAL A 150 -4.18 -6.39 -3.15
CA VAL A 150 -4.19 -7.82 -3.49
C VAL A 150 -4.43 -8.03 -4.99
N LEU A 151 -5.44 -7.36 -5.57
CA LEU A 151 -5.70 -7.44 -7.01
C LEU A 151 -4.51 -6.94 -7.86
N HIS A 152 -3.78 -5.94 -7.38
CA HIS A 152 -2.57 -5.45 -8.04
C HIS A 152 -1.43 -6.48 -7.95
N LEU A 153 -1.19 -7.05 -6.76
CA LEU A 153 -0.15 -8.05 -6.54
C LEU A 153 -0.38 -9.29 -7.41
N ILE A 154 -1.61 -9.82 -7.47
CA ILE A 154 -1.94 -10.99 -8.31
C ILE A 154 -1.60 -10.70 -9.78
N LYS A 155 -1.89 -9.50 -10.28
CA LYS A 155 -1.56 -9.08 -11.66
C LYS A 155 -0.06 -8.88 -11.90
N ARG A 156 0.75 -8.81 -10.86
CA ARG A 156 2.20 -8.53 -10.92
C ARG A 156 3.07 -9.69 -10.42
N ILE A 157 2.48 -10.72 -9.81
CA ILE A 157 3.23 -11.85 -9.23
C ILE A 157 4.07 -12.60 -10.28
N GLY A 158 3.59 -12.67 -11.53
CA GLY A 158 4.35 -13.25 -12.63
C GLY A 158 5.70 -12.57 -12.90
N TRP A 159 5.78 -11.25 -12.66
CA TRP A 159 7.03 -10.50 -12.80
C TRP A 159 8.07 -10.88 -11.74
N PHE A 160 7.65 -11.15 -10.50
CA PHE A 160 8.56 -11.58 -9.42
C PHE A 160 9.13 -12.99 -9.67
N PHE A 161 8.30 -13.92 -10.17
CA PHE A 161 8.72 -15.31 -10.41
C PHE A 161 9.35 -15.57 -11.78
N GLY A 162 9.68 -14.52 -12.55
CA GLY A 162 10.35 -14.66 -13.85
C GLY A 162 9.54 -15.37 -14.93
N ARG A 163 8.27 -15.73 -14.65
CA ARG A 163 7.36 -16.21 -15.68
C ARG A 163 7.01 -15.00 -16.53
N LYS A 164 7.44 -15.01 -17.79
CA LYS A 164 6.82 -14.16 -18.83
C LYS A 164 5.34 -14.52 -18.85
N ALA A 165 4.54 -13.85 -18.03
CA ALA A 165 3.10 -13.89 -18.16
C ALA A 165 2.82 -13.46 -19.59
N LYS A 166 2.37 -14.45 -20.37
CA LYS A 166 1.94 -14.43 -21.76
C LYS A 166 1.62 -13.01 -22.24
N CYS A 167 2.28 -12.57 -23.31
CA CYS A 167 1.94 -11.37 -24.06
C CYS A 167 0.42 -11.22 -24.14
N ARG A 168 -0.13 -10.22 -23.44
CA ARG A 168 -1.30 -9.55 -23.97
C ARG A 168 -0.75 -8.57 -24.99
N THR A 169 -0.72 -9.04 -26.23
CA THR A 169 -0.50 -8.22 -27.42
C THR A 169 -1.68 -7.27 -27.53
N ASP A 170 -1.69 -6.21 -26.72
CA ASP A 170 -2.42 -5.02 -27.10
C ASP A 170 -1.62 -4.44 -28.26
N LYS A 171 -2.00 -4.83 -29.48
CA LYS A 171 -1.66 -4.07 -30.67
C LYS A 171 -2.08 -2.63 -30.39
N ILE A 172 -1.09 -1.78 -30.10
CA ILE A 172 -1.20 -0.37 -30.48
C ILE A 172 -0.90 -0.43 -31.97
N VAL A 173 -1.97 -0.63 -32.75
CA VAL A 173 -1.96 -0.22 -34.16
C VAL A 173 -1.82 1.30 -34.12
N GLU A 174 -0.98 1.79 -35.02
CA GLU A 174 -0.50 3.16 -35.21
C GLU A 174 -1.57 4.25 -35.05
#